data_AF-A0A446D0G4-F1
#
_entry.id   AF-A0A446D0G4-F1
#
_cell.length_a   1.000
_cell.length_b   1.000
_cell.length_c   1.000
_cell.angle_alpha   90.00
_cell.angle_beta   90.00
_cell.angle_gamma   90.00
#
_symmetry.space_group_name_H-M   'P 1'
#
loop_
_entity.id
_entity.type
_entity.pdbx_description
1 polymer ?
#
loop_
_entity_poly.entity_id
_entity_poly.type
_entity_poly.pdbx_seq_one_letter_code
_entity_poly.pdbx_strand_id
1 'polypeptide(L)' 'MPTAQPSTLTFYSFPLSGHAHRVALMLSLLDVPHRKVDVDLRGGEHKRPA' A
#
# COMPACT_ATOMS: atom_id res chain seq x y z
N MET A 1 -8.03 8.23 18.60
CA MET A 1 -6.62 8.18 18.15
C MET A 1 -6.32 6.72 17.85
N PRO A 2 -6.18 6.28 16.58
CA PRO A 2 -5.84 4.90 16.32
C PRO A 2 -4.34 4.72 16.60
N THR A 3 -4.06 3.93 17.62
CA THR A 3 -2.75 3.44 18.00
C THR A 3 -2.17 2.64 16.83
N ALA A 4 -0.95 2.97 16.41
CA ALA A 4 -0.23 2.24 15.37
C ALA A 4 0.04 0.80 15.84
N GLN A 5 -0.86 -0.12 15.48
CA GLN A 5 -0.67 -1.54 15.70
C GLN A 5 0.36 -2.07 14.70
N PRO A 6 1.23 -3.03 15.08
CA PRO A 6 2.14 -3.67 14.15
C PRO A 6 1.33 -4.48 13.13
N SER A 7 1.09 -3.89 11.96
CA SER A 7 0.37 -4.54 10.87
C SER A 7 1.25 -5.55 10.15
N THR A 8 0.79 -6.80 10.09
CA THR A 8 1.40 -7.86 9.28
C THR A 8 1.17 -7.65 7.77
N LEU A 9 0.28 -6.72 7.40
CA LEU A 9 -0.09 -6.43 6.02
C LEU A 9 0.76 -5.29 5.43
N THR A 10 1.48 -5.59 4.35
CA THR A 10 2.17 -4.60 3.53
C THR A 10 1.35 -4.30 2.28
N PHE A 11 0.98 -3.05 2.10
CA PHE A 11 0.27 -2.56 0.93
C PHE A 11 1.23 -1.83 -0.01
N TYR A 12 1.62 -2.52 -1.09
CA TYR A 12 2.41 -1.92 -2.16
C TYR A 12 1.50 -1.13 -3.10
N SER A 13 1.78 0.16 -3.25
CA SER A 13 0.97 1.13 -3.97
C SER A 13 1.77 1.81 -5.07
N PHE A 14 1.08 2.37 -6.07
CA PHE A 14 1.68 3.28 -7.03
C PHE A 14 0.72 4.46 -7.25
N PRO A 15 1.15 5.72 -7.09
CA PRO A 15 0.26 6.88 -7.10
C PRO A 15 -0.58 7.04 -8.38
N LEU A 16 -0.11 6.59 -9.54
CA LEU A 16 -0.85 6.69 -10.80
C LEU A 16 -1.71 5.44 -11.10
N SER A 17 -1.79 4.48 -10.16
CA SER A 17 -2.59 3.27 -10.32
C SER A 17 -3.99 3.45 -9.73
N GLY A 18 -5.02 3.50 -10.59
CA GLY A 18 -6.41 3.51 -10.13
C GLY A 18 -6.83 2.25 -9.37
N HIS A 19 -6.14 1.12 -9.56
CA HIS A 19 -6.37 -0.09 -8.76
C HIS A 19 -5.82 0.06 -7.35
N ALA A 20 -4.63 0.66 -7.20
CA ALA A 20 -4.06 0.94 -5.88
C ALA A 20 -4.97 1.89 -5.08
N HIS A 21 -5.55 2.90 -5.72
CA HIS A 21 -6.51 3.79 -5.05
C HIS A 21 -7.77 3.06 -4.57
N ARG A 22 -8.32 2.12 -5.36
CA ARG A 22 -9.48 1.32 -4.92
C ARG A 22 -9.15 0.45 -3.71
N VAL A 23 -7.97 -0.18 -3.69
CA VAL A 23 -7.52 -0.97 -2.53
C VAL A 23 -7.27 -0.08 -1.32
N ALA A 24 -6.62 1.07 -1.48
CA ALA A 24 -6.39 2.03 -0.41
C ALA A 24 -7.72 2.52 0.20
N LEU A 25 -8.72 2.80 -0.63
CA LEU A 25 -10.06 3.16 -0.18
C LEU A 25 -10.69 2.02 0.64
N MET A 26 -10.64 0.78 0.14
CA MET A 26 -11.20 -0.36 0.86
C MET A 26 -10.50 -0.61 2.20
N LEU A 27 -9.18 -0.49 2.26
CA LEU A 27 -8.42 -0.61 3.51
C LEU A 27 -8.79 0.49 4.51
N SER A 28 -9.04 1.71 4.03
CA SER A 28 -9.52 2.81 4.87
C SER A 28 -10.94 2.60 5.36
N LEU A 29 -11.82 2.01 4.56
CA LEU A 29 -13.21 1.71 4.93
C LEU A 29 -13.31 0.59 5.97
N LEU A 30 -12.40 -0.38 5.89
CA LEU A 30 -12.34 -1.53 6.79
C LEU A 30 -11.50 -1.28 8.05
N ASP A 31 -10.91 -0.09 8.19
CA ASP A 31 -9.99 0.29 9.28
C ASP A 31 -8.86 -0.74 9.50
N VAL A 32 -8.33 -1.28 8.40
CA VAL A 32 -7.30 -2.33 8.47
C VAL A 32 -5.94 -1.68 8.69
N PRO A 33 -5.22 -2.01 9.79
CA PRO A 33 -3.86 -1.52 9.98
C PRO A 33 -2.95 -2.14 8.90
N HIS A 34 -2.24 -1.30 8.15
CA HIS A 34 -1.34 -1.74 7.09
C HIS A 34 -0.19 -0.76 6.89
N ARG A 35 0.96 -1.29 6.44
CA ARG A 35 2.09 -0.48 6.01
C ARG A 35 1.97 -0.17 4.53
N LYS A 36 1.78 1.10 4.17
CA LYS A 36 1.82 1.55 2.77
C LYS A 36 3.26 1.70 2.30
N VAL A 37 3.59 1.12 1.15
CA VAL A 37 4.89 1.24 0.47
C VAL A 37 4.61 1.69 -0.96
N ASP A 38 5.01 2.90 -1.34
CA ASP A 38 4.88 3.35 -2.72
C ASP A 38 6.06 2.81 -3.54
N VAL A 39 5.75 2.07 -4.61
CA VAL A 39 6.72 1.42 -5.48
C VAL A 39 7.02 2.32 -6.66
N ASP A 40 8.30 2.59 -6.91
CA ASP A 40 8.70 3.31 -8.11
C ASP A 40 8.65 2.39 -9.34
N LEU A 41 7.50 2.41 -10.02
CA LEU A 41 7.34 1.69 -11.28
C LEU A 41 8.14 2.31 -12.43
N ARG A 42 8.43 3.62 -12.39
CA ARG A 42 9.23 4.29 -13.43
C ARG A 42 10.69 3.86 -13.34
N GLY A 43 11.23 3.76 -12.13
CA GLY A 43 12.56 3.23 -11.83
C GLY A 43 12.68 1.71 -11.94
N GLY A 44 11.58 1.01 -12.23
CA GLY A 44 11.59 -0.44 -12.44
C GLY A 44 11.74 -1.27 -11.16
N GLU A 45 11.41 -0.72 -9.98
CA GLU A 45 11.58 -1.44 -8.71
C GLU A 45 10.79 -2.75 -8.64
N HIS A 46 9.63 -2.82 -9.28
CA HIS A 46 8.83 -4.03 -9.41
C HIS A 46 9.51 -5.18 -10.19
N LYS A 47 10.64 -4.92 -10.87
CA LYS A 47 11.42 -5.93 -11.60
C LYS A 47 12.62 -6.42 -10.81
N ARG A 48 12.90 -5.82 -9.65
CA ARG A 48 14.00 -6.24 -8.78
C ARG A 48 13.55 -7.48 -7.99
N PRO A 49 14.47 -8.41 -7.69
CA PRO A 49 14.17 -9.50 -6.79
C PRO A 49 13.72 -8.96 -5.42
N ALA A 50 12.78 -9.68 -4.80
CA ALA A 50 12.19 -9.35 -3.51
C ALA A 50 13.18 -9.45 -2.34
#